data_AF-A0A832IWC3-F1
#
_entry.id   AF-A0A832IWC3-F1
#
_cell.length_a   1.000
_cell.length_b   1.000
_cell.length_c   1.000
_cell.angle_alpha   90.00
_cell.angle_beta   90.00
_cell.angle_gamma   90.00
#
_symmetry.space_group_name_H-M   'P 1'
#
loop_
_entity.id
_entity.type
_entity.pdbx_description
1 polymer ?
#
loop_
_entity_poly.entity_id
_entity_poly.type
_entity_poly.pdbx_seq_one_letter_code
_entity_poly.pdbx_strand_id
1 'polypeptide(L)'
;MTLSKSLISLLLGAGILHASSLAAYQDKTFYTYKAQQNFIGFAQNLQVKCKGNALPVGEMSLCPSEERLCKLLTKVEHLEAKEASVQANIKVLEQLISLPQPNTFDAAAWINAAKLTAEEEARLATLALKLKKEINIEQNNFRKQAPRRVALQTLKACQSEVEVTIPYGIHFSTFYEANIKEDNEIEVTQYISILNRSGIDIQADDA
;
A
#
# COMPACT_ATOMS: atom_id res chain seq x y z
N MET A 1 67.06 2.38 -8.37
CA MET A 1 65.86 2.29 -9.23
C MET A 1 64.65 2.10 -8.36
N THR A 2 63.90 3.18 -8.22
CA THR A 2 62.66 3.30 -7.45
C THR A 2 61.50 2.68 -8.24
N LEU A 3 61.19 1.40 -8.01
CA LEU A 3 59.89 0.82 -8.38
C LEU A 3 58.87 1.28 -7.34
N SER A 4 58.53 2.56 -7.44
CA SER A 4 57.57 3.27 -6.61
C SER A 4 56.16 2.73 -6.84
N LYS A 5 55.57 2.17 -5.78
CA LYS A 5 54.35 2.68 -5.12
C LYS A 5 53.07 2.95 -5.95
N SER A 6 52.97 2.54 -7.21
CA SER A 6 51.80 2.87 -8.05
C SER A 6 50.77 1.74 -8.23
N LEU A 7 50.91 0.58 -7.59
CA LEU A 7 49.94 -0.52 -7.75
C LEU A 7 48.82 -0.58 -6.68
N ILE A 8 48.90 0.23 -5.61
CA ILE A 8 47.90 0.17 -4.51
C ILE A 8 46.74 1.17 -4.72
N SER A 9 46.85 2.10 -5.66
CA SER A 9 45.81 3.10 -5.91
C SER A 9 44.69 2.66 -6.87
N LEU A 10 44.71 1.40 -7.35
CA LEU A 10 43.79 0.95 -8.42
C LEU A 10 42.66 0.02 -7.95
N LEU A 11 42.46 -0.21 -6.64
CA LEU A 11 41.48 -1.18 -6.12
C LEU A 11 40.40 -0.60 -5.18
N LEU A 12 40.33 0.71 -4.99
CA LEU A 12 39.25 1.36 -4.22
C LEU A 12 38.10 1.90 -5.10
N GLY A 13 38.13 1.63 -6.41
CA GLY A 13 37.11 2.08 -7.38
C GLY A 13 36.06 1.03 -7.72
N ALA A 14 35.82 0.04 -6.85
CA ALA A 14 34.79 -0.97 -7.07
C ALA A 14 33.43 -0.45 -6.57
N GLY A 15 32.75 0.28 -7.46
CA GLY A 15 31.29 0.43 -7.55
C GLY A 15 30.45 0.36 -6.28
N ILE A 16 30.38 1.46 -5.52
CA ILE A 16 29.15 1.78 -4.76
C ILE A 16 28.24 2.57 -5.71
N LEU A 17 27.75 1.91 -6.75
CA LEU A 17 26.71 2.45 -7.60
C LEU A 17 25.53 1.54 -7.36
N HIS A 18 24.58 2.01 -6.54
CA HIS A 18 23.23 1.50 -6.26
C HIS A 18 22.84 1.34 -4.79
N ALA A 19 23.64 1.77 -3.81
CA ALA A 19 23.20 1.70 -2.41
C ALA A 19 22.03 2.65 -2.14
N SER A 20 20.82 2.10 -2.09
CA SER A 20 19.72 2.75 -1.39
C SER A 20 19.98 2.65 0.12
N SER A 21 19.81 3.76 0.83
CA SER A 21 20.11 3.85 2.26
C SER A 21 18.88 4.30 3.04
N LEU A 22 18.72 3.75 4.25
CA LEU A 22 17.65 4.11 5.16
C LEU A 22 18.23 4.57 6.50
N ALA A 23 17.89 5.78 6.93
CA ALA A 23 18.18 6.25 8.28
C ALA A 23 16.87 6.57 8.99
N ALA A 24 16.58 5.85 10.07
CA ALA A 24 15.35 6.04 10.84
C ALA A 24 15.63 6.59 12.24
N TYR A 25 14.99 7.70 12.53
CA TYR A 25 14.98 8.37 13.83
C TYR A 25 13.56 8.38 14.39
N GLN A 26 13.44 8.79 15.65
CA GLN A 26 12.16 8.79 16.36
C GLN A 26 11.08 9.64 15.69
N ASP A 27 11.45 10.76 15.07
CA ASP A 27 10.53 11.71 14.43
C ASP A 27 10.51 11.59 12.89
N LYS A 28 11.63 11.17 12.29
CA LYS A 28 11.83 11.22 10.84
C LYS A 28 12.58 10.00 10.33
N THR A 29 12.24 9.64 9.11
CA THR A 29 12.97 8.66 8.32
C THR A 29 13.52 9.34 7.08
N PHE A 30 14.78 9.10 6.78
CA PHE A 30 15.45 9.54 5.56
C PHE A 30 15.70 8.31 4.69
N TYR A 31 15.14 8.33 3.50
CA TYR A 31 15.31 7.27 2.52
C TYR A 31 15.95 7.85 1.26
N THR A 32 17.15 7.39 0.94
CA THR A 32 17.89 7.84 -0.24
C THR A 32 17.97 6.71 -1.25
N TYR A 33 17.56 6.97 -2.49
CA TYR A 33 17.59 5.97 -3.56
C TYR A 33 17.77 6.62 -4.92
N LYS A 34 18.17 5.83 -5.92
CA LYS A 34 18.20 6.27 -7.32
C LYS A 34 16.85 5.99 -7.96
N ALA A 35 16.05 7.03 -8.17
CA ALA A 35 14.72 6.90 -8.75
C ALA A 35 14.79 6.39 -10.21
N GLN A 36 14.12 5.26 -10.48
CA GLN A 36 13.94 4.74 -11.84
C GLN A 36 12.73 5.37 -12.55
N GLN A 37 11.78 5.86 -11.77
CA GLN A 37 10.53 6.46 -12.19
C GLN A 37 10.14 7.58 -11.21
N ASN A 38 9.18 8.41 -11.59
CA ASN A 38 8.74 9.54 -10.77
C ASN A 38 7.84 9.12 -9.59
N PHE A 39 7.36 7.87 -9.56
CA PHE A 39 6.53 7.36 -8.47
C PHE A 39 7.30 7.32 -7.14
N ILE A 40 6.69 7.85 -6.08
CA ILE A 40 7.25 7.86 -4.72
C ILE A 40 6.53 6.83 -3.85
N GLY A 41 5.20 6.83 -3.87
CA GLY A 41 4.39 6.05 -2.93
C GLY A 41 3.17 6.83 -2.45
N PHE A 42 2.71 6.52 -1.25
CA PHE A 42 1.45 6.97 -0.65
C PHE A 42 1.63 7.74 0.67
N ALA A 43 2.83 8.25 0.89
CA ALA A 43 3.21 8.96 2.10
C ALA A 43 2.44 10.27 2.30
N GLN A 44 2.48 10.78 3.52
CA GLN A 44 1.88 12.06 3.90
C GLN A 44 2.96 13.01 4.43
N ASN A 45 2.86 14.30 4.08
CA ASN A 45 3.75 15.36 4.56
C ASN A 45 5.26 15.11 4.32
N LEU A 46 5.59 14.39 3.26
CA LEU A 46 6.97 14.07 2.92
C LEU A 46 7.69 15.26 2.27
N GLN A 47 9.02 15.29 2.40
CA GLN A 47 9.88 16.22 1.66
C GLN A 47 10.77 15.42 0.72
N VAL A 48 10.92 15.87 -0.51
CA VAL A 48 11.82 15.24 -1.49
C VAL A 48 12.90 16.22 -1.88
N LYS A 49 14.14 15.74 -1.94
CA LYS A 49 15.27 16.48 -2.48
C LYS A 49 15.99 15.68 -3.55
N CYS A 50 16.58 16.39 -4.51
CA CYS A 50 17.47 15.85 -5.52
C CYS A 50 18.74 16.72 -5.53
N LYS A 51 19.90 16.13 -5.22
CA LYS A 51 21.17 16.87 -5.03
C LYS A 51 21.04 18.07 -4.06
N GLY A 52 20.35 17.87 -2.95
CA GLY A 52 20.10 18.91 -1.94
C GLY A 52 19.04 19.95 -2.29
N ASN A 53 18.53 19.98 -3.54
CA ASN A 53 17.48 20.90 -3.94
C ASN A 53 16.10 20.28 -3.74
N ALA A 54 15.14 21.03 -3.18
CA ALA A 54 13.77 20.57 -3.04
C ALA A 54 13.16 20.22 -4.39
N LEU A 55 12.54 19.04 -4.47
CA LEU A 55 11.87 18.53 -5.66
C LEU A 55 10.35 18.64 -5.45
N PRO A 56 9.61 19.28 -6.36
CA PRO A 56 8.17 19.40 -6.22
C PRO A 56 7.50 18.03 -6.36
N VAL A 57 6.54 17.76 -5.47
CA VAL A 57 5.75 16.53 -5.41
C VAL A 57 4.30 16.86 -5.77
N GLY A 58 3.65 15.99 -6.53
CA GLY A 58 2.24 16.10 -6.85
C GLY A 58 1.53 14.77 -6.74
N GLU A 59 0.21 14.84 -6.76
CA GLU A 59 -0.64 13.66 -6.84
C GLU A 59 -0.52 13.03 -8.24
N MET A 60 -0.55 11.71 -8.27
CA MET A 60 -0.49 10.91 -9.49
C MET A 60 -1.89 10.39 -9.80
N SER A 61 -2.35 10.60 -11.03
CA SER A 61 -3.68 10.16 -11.48
C SER A 61 -3.73 8.66 -11.78
N LEU A 62 -2.61 8.05 -12.17
CA LEU A 62 -2.52 6.65 -12.51
C LEU A 62 -1.43 5.96 -11.69
N CYS A 63 -1.82 5.02 -10.83
CA CYS A 63 -0.88 4.24 -10.04
C CYS A 63 -0.16 3.21 -10.94
N PRO A 64 1.19 3.10 -10.92
CA PRO A 64 1.89 2.10 -11.70
C PRO A 64 1.48 0.68 -11.30
N SER A 65 1.04 -0.13 -12.28
CA SER A 65 0.45 -1.45 -12.01
C SER A 65 1.43 -2.46 -11.41
N GLU A 66 2.74 -2.25 -11.53
CA GLU A 66 3.75 -3.15 -10.99
C GLU A 66 4.03 -2.93 -9.50
N GLU A 67 3.73 -1.73 -9.00
CA GLU A 67 4.00 -1.36 -7.62
C GLU A 67 3.05 -2.07 -6.67
N ARG A 68 3.61 -2.60 -5.58
CA ARG A 68 2.90 -3.49 -4.66
C ARG A 68 1.72 -2.80 -3.98
N LEU A 69 1.90 -1.58 -3.49
CA LEU A 69 0.81 -0.78 -2.90
C LEU A 69 -0.22 -0.33 -3.95
N CYS A 70 0.20 -0.10 -5.20
CA CYS A 70 -0.73 0.17 -6.29
C CYS A 70 -1.63 -1.04 -6.58
N LYS A 71 -1.06 -2.26 -6.68
CA LYS A 71 -1.83 -3.51 -6.84
C LYS A 71 -2.90 -3.66 -5.75
N LEU A 72 -2.54 -3.34 -4.50
CA LEU A 72 -3.48 -3.39 -3.38
C LEU A 72 -4.58 -2.32 -3.48
N LEU A 73 -4.23 -1.09 -3.84
CA LEU A 73 -5.20 -0.02 -4.04
C LEU A 73 -6.17 -0.36 -5.18
N THR A 74 -5.66 -0.79 -6.33
CA THR A 74 -6.49 -1.19 -7.48
C THR A 74 -7.43 -2.34 -7.13
N LYS A 75 -6.99 -3.29 -6.29
CA LYS A 75 -7.87 -4.35 -5.77
C LYS A 75 -9.02 -3.78 -4.95
N VAL A 76 -8.74 -2.83 -4.06
CA VAL A 76 -9.77 -2.13 -3.26
C VAL A 76 -10.76 -1.40 -4.17
N GLU A 77 -10.25 -0.61 -5.12
CA GLU A 77 -11.07 0.16 -6.07
C GLU A 77 -11.96 -0.76 -6.93
N HIS A 78 -11.43 -1.90 -7.38
CA HIS A 78 -12.21 -2.86 -8.14
C HIS A 78 -13.34 -3.48 -7.29
N LEU A 79 -13.05 -3.84 -6.04
CA LEU A 79 -14.07 -4.36 -5.12
C LEU A 79 -15.15 -3.32 -4.83
N GLU A 80 -14.78 -2.06 -4.61
CA GLU A 80 -15.69 -0.94 -4.41
C GLU A 80 -16.58 -0.70 -5.64
N ALA A 81 -16.00 -0.72 -6.85
CA ALA A 81 -16.77 -0.61 -8.09
C ALA A 81 -17.76 -1.78 -8.28
N LYS A 82 -17.35 -2.99 -7.90
CA LYS A 82 -18.21 -4.19 -7.95
C LYS A 82 -19.35 -4.10 -6.94
N GLU A 83 -19.08 -3.62 -5.73
CA GLU A 83 -20.12 -3.39 -4.71
C GLU A 83 -21.12 -2.34 -5.17
N ALA A 84 -20.66 -1.22 -5.72
CA ALA A 84 -21.52 -0.19 -6.30
C ALA A 84 -22.42 -0.73 -7.42
N SER A 85 -21.88 -1.59 -8.30
CA SER A 85 -22.67 -2.26 -9.34
C SER A 85 -23.74 -3.20 -8.75
N VAL A 86 -23.43 -3.96 -7.71
CA VAL A 86 -24.41 -4.82 -7.03
C VAL A 86 -25.51 -3.99 -6.36
N GLN A 87 -25.16 -2.88 -5.69
CA GLN A 87 -26.14 -1.96 -5.10
C GLN A 87 -27.06 -1.34 -6.16
N ALA A 88 -26.51 -0.97 -7.32
CA ALA A 88 -27.31 -0.47 -8.43
C ALA A 88 -28.32 -1.52 -8.93
N ASN A 89 -27.91 -2.78 -9.03
CA ASN A 89 -28.79 -3.87 -9.45
C ASN A 89 -29.92 -4.13 -8.44
N ILE A 90 -29.62 -4.09 -7.14
CA ILE A 90 -30.63 -4.19 -6.07
C ILE A 90 -31.66 -3.08 -6.23
N LYS A 91 -31.20 -1.83 -6.40
CA LYS A 91 -32.09 -0.68 -6.58
C LYS A 91 -32.98 -0.79 -7.82
N VAL A 92 -32.46 -1.32 -8.92
CA VAL A 92 -33.27 -1.58 -10.13
C VAL A 92 -34.34 -2.62 -9.84
N LEU A 93 -34.01 -3.70 -9.12
CA LEU A 93 -34.97 -4.73 -8.74
C LEU A 93 -36.09 -4.17 -7.86
N GLU A 94 -35.75 -3.37 -6.85
CA GLU A 94 -36.72 -2.66 -5.99
C GLU A 94 -37.64 -1.75 -6.81
N GLN A 95 -37.09 -1.02 -7.79
CA GLN A 95 -37.88 -0.19 -8.69
C GLN A 95 -38.85 -1.03 -9.52
N LEU A 96 -38.42 -2.16 -10.08
CA LEU A 96 -39.29 -3.06 -10.85
C LEU A 96 -40.45 -3.61 -10.01
N ILE A 97 -40.19 -3.96 -8.75
CA ILE A 97 -41.23 -4.44 -7.81
C ILE A 97 -42.27 -3.35 -7.52
N SER A 98 -41.84 -2.08 -7.46
CA SER A 98 -42.72 -0.94 -7.17
C SER A 98 -43.57 -0.47 -8.36
N LEU A 99 -43.35 -1.01 -9.56
CA LEU A 99 -44.14 -0.63 -10.74
C LEU A 99 -45.61 -1.05 -10.60
N PRO A 100 -46.55 -0.31 -11.22
CA PRO A 100 -47.97 -0.67 -11.21
C PRO A 100 -48.20 -2.08 -11.75
N GLN A 101 -49.03 -2.85 -11.05
CA GLN A 101 -49.38 -4.20 -11.46
C GLN A 101 -50.24 -4.16 -12.74
N PRO A 102 -49.98 -5.00 -13.76
CA PRO A 102 -50.85 -5.12 -14.93
C PRO A 102 -52.30 -5.45 -14.59
N ASN A 103 -53.22 -4.95 -15.41
CA ASN A 103 -54.68 -5.09 -15.25
C ASN A 103 -55.20 -6.54 -15.39
N THR A 104 -54.34 -7.47 -15.80
CA THR A 104 -54.67 -8.90 -15.95
C THR A 104 -54.00 -9.70 -14.85
N PHE A 105 -54.80 -10.38 -14.03
CA PHE A 105 -54.32 -11.17 -12.90
C PHE A 105 -54.14 -12.64 -13.29
N ASP A 106 -52.90 -13.03 -13.59
CA ASP A 106 -52.47 -14.44 -13.64
C ASP A 106 -51.71 -14.79 -12.37
N ALA A 107 -52.41 -15.39 -11.40
CA ALA A 107 -51.85 -15.73 -10.10
C ALA A 107 -50.58 -16.60 -10.18
N ALA A 108 -50.49 -17.51 -11.15
CA ALA A 108 -49.34 -18.40 -11.29
C ALA A 108 -48.10 -17.64 -11.80
N ALA A 109 -48.29 -16.76 -12.79
CA ALA A 109 -47.23 -15.89 -13.27
C ALA A 109 -46.72 -14.94 -12.17
N TRP A 110 -47.64 -14.38 -11.37
CA TRP A 110 -47.30 -13.51 -10.23
C TRP A 110 -46.51 -14.21 -9.14
N ILE A 111 -46.94 -15.42 -8.72
CA ILE A 111 -46.22 -16.20 -7.70
C ILE A 111 -44.81 -16.56 -8.20
N ASN A 112 -44.67 -16.96 -9.46
CA ASN A 112 -43.38 -17.29 -10.05
C ASN A 112 -42.47 -16.07 -10.14
N ALA A 113 -42.98 -14.93 -10.59
CA ALA A 113 -42.22 -13.68 -10.64
C ALA A 113 -41.76 -13.25 -9.24
N ALA A 114 -42.64 -13.28 -8.25
CA ALA A 114 -42.30 -12.96 -6.86
C ALA A 114 -41.21 -13.88 -6.30
N LYS A 115 -41.28 -15.18 -6.59
CA LYS A 115 -40.27 -16.15 -6.17
C LYS A 115 -38.91 -15.86 -6.80
N LEU A 116 -38.85 -15.66 -8.11
CA LEU A 116 -37.60 -15.35 -8.82
C LEU A 116 -36.98 -14.04 -8.34
N THR A 117 -37.80 -13.01 -8.14
CA THR A 117 -37.36 -11.73 -7.59
C THR A 117 -36.79 -11.89 -6.18
N ALA A 118 -37.48 -12.60 -5.29
CA ALA A 118 -37.00 -12.82 -3.93
C ALA A 118 -35.69 -13.63 -3.89
N GLU A 119 -35.55 -14.64 -4.76
CA GLU A 119 -34.31 -15.41 -4.90
C GLU A 119 -33.14 -14.53 -5.36
N GLU A 120 -33.37 -13.67 -6.36
CA GLU A 120 -32.35 -12.78 -6.88
C GLU A 120 -31.98 -11.67 -5.89
N GLU A 121 -32.96 -11.09 -5.19
CA GLU A 121 -32.72 -10.09 -4.13
C GLU A 121 -31.88 -10.68 -2.99
N ALA A 122 -32.22 -11.88 -2.50
CA ALA A 122 -31.47 -12.57 -1.47
C ALA A 122 -30.02 -12.88 -1.92
N ARG A 123 -29.85 -13.27 -3.18
CA ARG A 123 -28.53 -13.52 -3.78
C ARG A 123 -27.69 -12.25 -3.84
N LEU A 124 -28.25 -11.14 -4.34
CA LEU A 124 -27.57 -9.85 -4.44
C LEU A 124 -27.23 -9.27 -3.07
N ALA A 125 -28.15 -9.35 -2.10
CA ALA A 125 -27.92 -8.91 -0.72
C ALA A 125 -26.77 -9.68 -0.05
N THR A 126 -26.73 -11.01 -0.24
CA THR A 126 -25.63 -11.85 0.25
C THR A 126 -24.29 -11.47 -0.38
N LEU A 127 -24.28 -11.22 -1.70
CA LEU A 127 -23.09 -10.78 -2.42
C LEU A 127 -22.60 -9.41 -1.94
N ALA A 128 -23.50 -8.45 -1.72
CA ALA A 128 -23.16 -7.13 -1.20
C ALA A 128 -22.52 -7.22 0.19
N LEU A 129 -23.07 -8.04 1.08
CA LEU A 129 -22.49 -8.29 2.42
C LEU A 129 -21.09 -8.90 2.33
N LYS A 130 -20.87 -9.85 1.41
CA LYS A 130 -19.55 -10.45 1.17
C LYS A 130 -18.55 -9.41 0.66
N LEU A 131 -18.92 -8.64 -0.35
CA LEU A 131 -18.06 -7.59 -0.92
C LEU A 131 -17.68 -6.54 0.12
N LYS A 132 -18.64 -6.11 0.96
CA LYS A 132 -18.37 -5.15 2.04
C LYS A 132 -17.33 -5.68 3.04
N LYS A 133 -17.37 -6.97 3.38
CA LYS A 133 -16.36 -7.60 4.24
C LYS A 133 -14.99 -7.64 3.55
N GLU A 134 -14.93 -8.03 2.28
CA GLU A 134 -13.69 -8.07 1.50
C GLU A 134 -13.06 -6.69 1.35
N ILE A 135 -13.87 -5.67 1.02
CA ILE A 135 -13.43 -4.26 0.97
C ILE A 135 -12.81 -3.87 2.31
N ASN A 136 -13.50 -4.09 3.43
CA ASN A 136 -12.99 -3.74 4.76
C ASN A 136 -11.64 -4.41 5.07
N ILE A 137 -11.45 -5.68 4.67
CA ILE A 137 -10.18 -6.39 4.86
C ILE A 137 -9.07 -5.72 4.06
N GLU A 138 -9.28 -5.49 2.77
CA GLU A 138 -8.25 -4.93 1.89
C GLU A 138 -7.94 -3.46 2.20
N GLN A 139 -8.95 -2.68 2.55
CA GLN A 139 -8.76 -1.31 3.04
C GLN A 139 -7.92 -1.28 4.32
N ASN A 140 -8.14 -2.22 5.24
CA ASN A 140 -7.32 -2.35 6.45
C ASN A 140 -5.89 -2.79 6.12
N ASN A 141 -5.71 -3.72 5.18
CA ASN A 141 -4.39 -4.13 4.71
C ASN A 141 -3.62 -2.95 4.11
N PHE A 142 -4.29 -2.09 3.36
CA PHE A 142 -3.69 -0.89 2.79
C PHE A 142 -3.34 0.14 3.87
N ARG A 143 -4.29 0.46 4.76
CA ARG A 143 -4.10 1.45 5.85
C ARG A 143 -3.01 1.05 6.84
N LYS A 144 -2.74 -0.24 7.01
CA LYS A 144 -1.61 -0.72 7.83
C LYS A 144 -0.25 -0.32 7.28
N GLN A 145 -0.18 0.09 6.01
CA GLN A 145 1.06 0.28 5.27
C GLN A 145 1.21 1.70 4.72
N ALA A 146 0.09 2.37 4.43
CA ALA A 146 0.07 3.71 3.85
C ALA A 146 -0.93 4.62 4.58
N PRO A 147 -0.58 5.90 4.79
CA PRO A 147 -1.47 6.86 5.45
C PRO A 147 -2.59 7.37 4.54
N ARG A 148 -2.40 7.35 3.21
CA ARG A 148 -3.36 7.89 2.23
C ARG A 148 -3.50 6.98 1.01
N ARG A 149 -4.64 7.03 0.33
CA ARG A 149 -4.90 6.30 -0.93
C ARG A 149 -4.52 7.10 -2.19
N VAL A 150 -3.75 8.16 -2.03
CA VAL A 150 -3.34 9.02 -3.14
C VAL A 150 -1.87 8.75 -3.43
N ALA A 151 -1.60 8.25 -4.63
CA ALA A 151 -0.25 8.04 -5.11
C ALA A 151 0.43 9.39 -5.36
N LEU A 152 1.71 9.46 -5.01
CA LEU A 152 2.53 10.65 -5.14
C LEU A 152 3.64 10.40 -6.15
N GLN A 153 3.95 11.45 -6.89
CA GLN A 153 5.04 11.46 -7.85
C GLN A 153 5.87 12.74 -7.75
N THR A 154 7.12 12.66 -8.18
CA THR A 154 7.92 13.85 -8.45
C THR A 154 7.42 14.52 -9.73
N LEU A 155 7.25 15.85 -9.71
CA LEU A 155 6.83 16.60 -10.90
C LEU A 155 7.99 16.87 -11.87
N LYS A 156 9.22 16.59 -11.44
CA LYS A 156 10.44 16.72 -12.23
C LYS A 156 11.29 15.46 -12.06
N ALA A 157 11.83 14.97 -13.15
CA ALA A 157 12.76 13.84 -13.12
C ALA A 157 14.06 14.22 -12.39
N CYS A 158 14.59 13.30 -11.60
CA CYS A 158 15.90 13.41 -10.96
C CYS A 158 16.79 12.26 -11.47
N GLN A 159 17.89 12.59 -12.15
CA GLN A 159 18.86 11.61 -12.68
C GLN A 159 19.92 11.20 -11.65
N SER A 160 19.73 11.58 -10.40
CA SER A 160 20.68 11.36 -9.30
C SER A 160 19.91 10.83 -8.10
N GLU A 161 20.58 10.73 -6.95
CA GLU A 161 19.94 10.28 -5.73
C GLU A 161 18.82 11.23 -5.30
N VAL A 162 17.70 10.63 -4.96
CA VAL A 162 16.51 11.25 -4.40
C VAL A 162 16.52 10.93 -2.91
N GLU A 163 16.52 11.98 -2.08
CA GLU A 163 16.35 11.88 -0.63
C GLU A 163 14.89 12.17 -0.30
N VAL A 164 14.23 11.23 0.37
CA VAL A 164 12.86 11.37 0.86
C VAL A 164 12.90 11.43 2.37
N THR A 165 12.41 12.53 2.94
CA THR A 165 12.18 12.68 4.38
C THR A 165 10.71 12.39 4.69
N ILE A 166 10.46 11.40 5.54
CA ILE A 166 9.12 10.94 5.91
C ILE A 166 8.92 11.22 7.40
N PRO A 167 7.89 12.00 7.79
CA PRO A 167 7.54 12.15 9.18
C PRO A 167 6.86 10.88 9.69
N TYR A 168 7.39 10.28 10.76
CA TYR A 168 6.81 9.11 11.46
C TYR A 168 6.42 7.91 10.56
N GLY A 169 7.29 7.51 9.63
CA GLY A 169 7.00 6.47 8.64
C GLY A 169 7.34 5.03 9.08
N ILE A 170 8.41 4.85 9.85
CA ILE A 170 8.89 3.53 10.29
C ILE A 170 8.93 3.49 11.80
N HIS A 171 8.38 2.43 12.37
CA HIS A 171 8.37 2.21 13.81
C HIS A 171 9.24 1.01 14.15
N PHE A 172 10.14 1.20 15.10
CA PHE A 172 10.97 0.16 15.68
C PHE A 172 10.46 -0.09 17.09
N SER A 173 10.16 -1.34 17.42
CA SER A 173 9.91 -1.74 18.80
C SER A 173 10.84 -2.89 19.17
N THR A 174 11.29 -2.88 20.42
CA THR A 174 12.10 -3.94 20.98
C THR A 174 11.38 -4.55 22.17
N PHE A 175 11.45 -5.87 22.30
CA PHE A 175 11.00 -6.56 23.51
C PHE A 175 12.04 -7.59 23.92
N TYR A 176 12.15 -7.81 25.23
CA TYR A 176 13.13 -8.71 25.82
C TYR A 176 12.39 -9.83 26.54
N GLU A 177 12.85 -11.05 26.30
CA GLU A 177 12.40 -12.24 27.01
C GLU A 177 13.60 -12.79 27.78
N ALA A 178 13.47 -12.89 29.10
CA ALA A 178 14.50 -13.47 29.95
C ALA A 178 14.02 -14.84 30.42
N ASN A 179 14.78 -15.88 30.10
CA ASN A 179 14.55 -17.24 30.54
C ASN A 179 15.63 -17.62 31.56
N ILE A 180 15.22 -17.93 32.78
CA ILE A 180 16.13 -18.36 33.85
C ILE A 180 16.27 -19.87 33.72
N LYS A 181 17.47 -20.32 33.35
CA LYS A 181 17.81 -21.76 33.27
C LYS A 181 18.21 -22.29 34.63
N GLU A 182 18.18 -23.61 34.79
CA GLU A 182 18.84 -24.29 35.92
C GLU A 182 20.35 -23.93 35.89
N ASP A 183 20.98 -23.81 37.06
CA ASP A 183 22.39 -23.40 37.25
C ASP A 183 22.73 -21.89 37.21
N ASN A 184 21.80 -21.01 37.60
CA ASN A 184 22.02 -19.55 37.69
C ASN A 184 22.35 -18.86 36.34
N GLU A 185 22.04 -19.49 35.22
CA GLU A 185 22.18 -18.89 33.90
C GLU A 185 20.88 -18.16 33.50
N ILE A 186 21.02 -16.96 32.94
CA ILE A 186 19.90 -16.20 32.36
C ILE A 186 20.14 -16.07 30.86
N GLU A 187 19.24 -16.63 30.06
CA GLU A 187 19.19 -16.41 28.62
C GLU A 187 18.27 -15.22 28.33
N VAL A 188 18.80 -14.17 27.70
CA VAL A 188 18.02 -13.00 27.29
C VAL A 188 17.89 -13.01 25.78
N THR A 189 16.67 -13.17 25.27
CA THR A 189 16.36 -13.01 23.85
C THR A 189 15.81 -11.62 23.61
N GLN A 190 16.49 -10.85 22.75
CA GLN A 190 15.99 -9.57 22.27
C GLN A 190 15.28 -9.77 20.93
N TYR A 191 14.06 -9.29 20.85
CA TYR A 191 13.29 -9.28 19.62
C TYR A 191 13.13 -7.84 19.13
N ILE A 192 13.27 -7.65 17.82
CA ILE A 192 13.13 -6.37 17.14
C ILE A 192 12.00 -6.50 16.13
N SER A 193 11.04 -5.58 16.18
CA SER A 193 9.94 -5.49 15.22
C SER A 193 10.05 -4.16 14.47
N ILE A 194 9.97 -4.26 13.14
CA ILE A 194 10.03 -3.11 12.23
C ILE A 194 8.69 -3.03 11.49
N LEU A 195 8.02 -1.89 11.62
CA LEU A 195 6.74 -1.64 10.99
C LEU A 195 6.85 -0.43 10.07
N ASN A 196 6.75 -0.66 8.76
CA ASN A 196 6.68 0.39 7.75
C ASN A 196 5.23 0.81 7.50
N ARG A 197 4.89 2.04 7.89
CA ARG A 197 3.60 2.71 7.60
C ARG A 197 3.78 3.94 6.72
N SER A 198 4.96 4.13 6.14
CA SER A 198 5.26 5.32 5.35
C SER A 198 4.44 5.40 4.07
N GLY A 199 3.91 4.28 3.57
CA GLY A 199 3.32 4.20 2.24
C GLY A 199 4.34 4.21 1.11
N ILE A 200 5.63 4.09 1.42
CA ILE A 200 6.72 3.98 0.45
C ILE A 200 7.30 2.57 0.56
N ASP A 201 7.46 1.92 -0.60
CA ASP A 201 8.15 0.64 -0.68
C ASP A 201 9.67 0.93 -0.60
N ILE A 202 10.22 0.66 0.57
CA ILE A 202 11.63 0.92 0.89
C ILE A 202 12.44 -0.33 0.55
N GLN A 203 13.39 -0.17 -0.36
CA GLN A 203 14.40 -1.18 -0.66
C GLN A 203 15.71 -0.57 -0.19
N ALA A 204 16.34 -1.13 0.84
CA ALA A 204 17.62 -0.65 1.36
C ALA A 204 18.62 -1.78 1.24
N ASP A 205 19.73 -1.52 0.56
CA ASP A 205 20.83 -2.48 0.43
C ASP A 205 21.75 -2.46 1.68
N ASP A 206 21.69 -1.37 2.45
CA ASP A 206 22.38 -1.16 3.72
C ASP A 206 21.47 -0.41 4.71
N ALA A 207 21.51 -0.75 5.99
CA ALA A 207 20.56 -0.30 7.02
C ALA A 207 21.25 -0.02 8.38
#